data_AF-A0A966JPC0-F1
#
_entry.id   AF-A0A966JPC0-F1
#
_cell.length_a   1.000
_cell.length_b   1.000
_cell.length_c   1.000
_cell.angle_alpha   90.00
_cell.angle_beta   90.00
_cell.angle_gamma   90.00
#
_symmetry.space_group_name_H-M   'P 1'
#
loop_
_entity.id
_entity.type
_entity.pdbx_description
1 polymer ?
#
loop_
_entity_poly.entity_id
_entity_poly.type
_entity_poly.pdbx_seq_one_letter_code
_entity_poly.pdbx_strand_id
1 'polypeptide(L)'
;MSEENSLTEEEVVEDVAPDQETDPVATLTSDLQRLQAEYANYRKRVERDRSLAHELAIGAVLIELLALLDDVDRAESHGELTGGFKAVADQLNAIVTRIGLEKYGTDGEVFDPQIHEALMHETSTEVEVPT
;
A
#
# COMPACT_ATOMS: atom_id res chain seq x y z
N MET A 1 -18.00 -58.46 67.32
CA MET A 1 -18.91 -57.67 66.46
C MET A 1 -18.34 -56.26 66.47
N SER A 2 -17.49 -55.91 65.49
CA SER A 2 -17.91 -55.29 64.21
C SER A 2 -18.43 -53.87 64.54
N GLU A 3 -17.88 -52.74 64.10
CA GLU A 3 -17.24 -52.43 62.82
C GLU A 3 -16.15 -51.37 62.98
N GLU A 4 -15.11 -51.56 62.17
CA GLU A 4 -14.03 -50.66 61.82
C GLU A 4 -14.58 -49.61 60.84
N ASN A 5 -14.59 -48.33 61.24
CA ASN A 5 -14.94 -47.24 60.31
C ASN A 5 -13.66 -46.56 59.82
N SER A 6 -13.07 -47.21 58.83
CA SER A 6 -12.09 -46.68 57.87
C SER A 6 -12.79 -45.69 56.94
N LEU A 7 -12.24 -44.48 56.73
CA LEU A 7 -12.29 -43.69 55.48
C LEU A 7 -11.34 -42.49 55.64
N THR A 8 -10.08 -42.66 55.26
CA THR A 8 -9.43 -42.14 54.03
C THR A 8 -8.95 -40.68 54.15
N GLU A 9 -7.67 -40.53 54.44
CA GLU A 9 -6.89 -39.32 54.14
C GLU A 9 -6.83 -39.18 52.60
N GLU A 10 -7.52 -38.18 52.05
CA GLU A 10 -7.27 -37.73 50.67
C GLU A 10 -5.87 -37.11 50.63
N GLU A 11 -4.92 -37.89 50.15
CA GLU A 11 -3.63 -37.40 49.68
C GLU A 11 -3.90 -36.49 48.47
N VAL A 12 -3.92 -35.19 48.71
CA VAL A 12 -3.88 -34.18 47.63
C VAL A 12 -2.52 -34.33 46.96
N VAL A 13 -2.48 -35.08 45.88
CA VAL A 13 -1.32 -35.15 44.99
C VAL A 13 -1.22 -33.77 44.32
N GLU A 14 -0.41 -32.90 44.91
CA GLU A 14 0.05 -31.68 44.27
C GLU A 14 0.92 -32.14 43.09
N ASP A 15 0.33 -32.17 41.89
CA ASP A 15 1.04 -32.33 40.62
C ASP A 15 1.86 -31.05 40.41
N VAL A 16 2.97 -30.96 41.13
CA VAL A 16 3.99 -29.94 40.92
C VAL A 16 4.65 -30.31 39.60
N ALA A 17 4.12 -29.71 38.51
CA ALA A 17 4.76 -29.72 37.21
C ALA A 17 6.26 -29.46 37.40
N PRO A 18 7.15 -30.29 36.81
CA PRO A 18 8.57 -30.19 37.10
C PRO A 18 9.03 -28.80 36.71
N ASP A 19 9.60 -28.09 37.69
CA ASP A 19 10.23 -26.79 37.53
C ASP A 19 11.30 -26.97 36.46
N GLN A 20 10.96 -26.63 35.21
CA GLN A 20 11.91 -26.70 34.11
C GLN A 20 12.91 -25.59 34.39
N GLU A 21 14.08 -25.99 34.87
CA GLU A 21 15.26 -25.13 35.00
C GLU A 21 15.61 -24.62 33.59
N THR A 22 14.91 -23.55 33.18
CA THR A 22 15.12 -22.91 31.89
C THR A 22 16.50 -22.30 31.93
N ASP A 23 17.40 -22.80 31.09
CA ASP A 23 18.73 -22.23 30.97
C ASP A 23 18.59 -20.74 30.69
N PRO A 24 19.01 -19.85 31.61
CA PRO A 24 18.80 -18.41 31.47
C PRO A 24 19.48 -17.88 30.20
N VAL A 25 20.53 -18.53 29.72
CA VAL A 25 21.21 -18.20 28.48
C VAL A 25 20.32 -18.53 27.27
N ALA A 26 19.65 -19.68 27.27
CA ALA A 26 18.74 -20.07 26.20
C ALA A 26 17.52 -19.15 26.12
N THR A 27 16.93 -18.80 27.26
CA THR A 27 15.80 -17.85 27.34
C THR A 27 16.22 -16.48 26.81
N LEU A 28 17.36 -15.94 27.27
CA LEU A 28 17.86 -14.65 26.81
C LEU A 28 18.20 -14.66 25.31
N THR A 29 18.76 -15.76 24.81
CA THR A 29 19.07 -15.91 23.38
C THR A 29 17.80 -15.89 22.53
N SER A 30 16.76 -16.61 22.96
CA SER A 30 15.44 -16.61 22.31
C SER A 30 14.82 -15.20 22.30
N ASP A 31 14.89 -14.48 23.43
CA ASP A 31 14.40 -13.10 23.52
C ASP A 31 15.14 -12.15 22.59
N LEU A 32 16.46 -12.26 22.51
CA LEU A 32 17.27 -11.47 21.59
C LEU A 32 16.93 -11.77 20.13
N GLN A 33 16.72 -13.05 19.77
CA GLN A 33 16.31 -13.43 18.42
C GLN A 33 14.93 -12.89 18.07
N ARG A 34 13.98 -12.95 19.00
CA ARG A 34 12.64 -12.36 18.83
C ARG A 34 12.73 -10.85 18.64
N LEU A 35 13.46 -10.14 19.51
CA LEU A 35 13.65 -8.69 19.42
C LEU A 35 14.31 -8.30 18.10
N GLN A 36 15.30 -9.07 17.64
CA GLN A 36 15.94 -8.85 16.36
C GLN A 36 14.96 -9.01 15.19
N ALA A 37 14.09 -10.03 15.24
CA ALA A 37 13.06 -10.25 14.23
C ALA A 37 12.01 -9.12 14.24
N GLU A 38 11.54 -8.70 15.41
CA GLU A 38 10.62 -7.57 15.57
C GLU A 38 11.22 -6.27 15.02
N TYR A 39 12.49 -6.00 15.34
CA TYR A 39 13.19 -4.83 14.82
C TYR A 39 13.34 -4.87 13.29
N ALA A 40 13.70 -6.03 12.72
CA ALA A 40 13.80 -6.20 11.29
C ALA A 40 12.45 -5.97 10.58
N ASN A 41 11.35 -6.45 11.17
CA ASN A 41 9.99 -6.23 10.67
C ASN A 41 9.56 -4.77 10.79
N TYR A 42 9.84 -4.13 11.93
CA TYR A 42 9.59 -2.71 12.15
C TYR A 42 10.31 -1.86 11.11
N ARG A 43 11.61 -2.09 10.89
CA ARG A 43 12.41 -1.36 9.90
C ARG A 43 11.83 -1.50 8.49
N LYS A 44 11.46 -2.73 8.09
CA LYS A 44 10.80 -2.98 6.79
C LYS A 44 9.48 -2.22 6.66
N ARG A 45 8.69 -2.15 7.74
CA ARG A 45 7.42 -1.42 7.76
C ARG A 45 7.65 0.08 7.62
N VAL A 46 8.54 0.66 8.42
CA VAL A 46 8.86 2.09 8.37
C VAL A 46 9.35 2.51 6.98
N GLU A 47 10.20 1.72 6.34
CA GLU A 47 10.68 2.04 5.00
C GLU A 47 9.54 2.04 3.95
N ARG A 48 8.64 1.05 4.03
CA ARG A 48 7.46 1.01 3.17
C ARG A 48 6.54 2.22 3.40
N ASP A 49 6.26 2.54 4.66
CA ASP A 49 5.37 3.64 5.02
C ASP A 49 5.96 4.98 4.58
N ARG A 50 7.30 5.12 4.63
CA ARG A 50 8.02 6.28 4.12
C ARG A 50 7.89 6.42 2.61
N SER A 51 8.03 5.32 1.84
CA SER A 51 7.83 5.32 0.38
C SER A 51 6.40 5.73 0.05
N LEU A 52 5.42 5.11 0.72
CA LEU A 52 4.00 5.39 0.52
C LEU A 52 3.67 6.86 0.84
N ALA A 53 4.18 7.39 1.95
CA ALA A 53 3.98 8.80 2.29
C ALA A 53 4.60 9.75 1.24
N HIS A 54 5.74 9.38 0.66
CA HIS A 54 6.37 10.13 -0.42
C HIS A 54 5.52 10.12 -1.70
N GLU A 55 5.02 8.95 -2.10
CA GLU A 55 4.13 8.79 -3.26
C GLU A 55 2.83 9.58 -3.09
N LEU A 56 2.19 9.50 -1.92
CA LEU A 56 0.98 10.26 -1.61
C LEU A 56 1.22 11.78 -1.63
N ALA A 57 2.36 12.24 -1.13
CA ALA A 57 2.70 13.66 -1.13
C ALA A 57 2.90 14.19 -2.56
N ILE A 58 3.56 13.41 -3.43
CA ILE A 58 3.70 13.73 -4.86
C ILE A 58 2.32 13.75 -5.52
N GLY A 59 1.50 12.72 -5.29
CA GLY A 59 0.14 12.60 -5.84
C GLY A 59 -0.74 13.80 -5.48
N ALA A 60 -0.71 14.24 -4.22
CA ALA A 60 -1.48 15.41 -3.78
C ALA A 60 -1.09 16.70 -4.53
N VAL A 61 0.20 16.90 -4.82
CA VAL A 61 0.67 18.05 -5.60
C VAL A 61 0.26 17.92 -7.07
N LEU A 62 0.38 16.72 -7.65
CA LEU A 62 -0.01 16.49 -9.04
C LEU A 62 -1.51 16.69 -9.26
N ILE A 63 -2.37 16.28 -8.31
CA ILE A 63 -3.82 16.49 -8.37
C ILE A 63 -4.16 17.98 -8.50
N GLU A 64 -3.54 18.84 -7.70
CA GLU A 64 -3.75 20.30 -7.75
C GLU A 64 -3.25 20.91 -9.07
N LEU A 65 -2.29 20.27 -9.74
CA LEU A 65 -1.76 20.71 -11.03
C LEU A 65 -2.60 20.24 -12.23
N LEU A 66 -3.55 19.30 -12.06
CA LEU A 66 -4.32 18.73 -13.17
C LEU A 66 -5.08 19.81 -13.95
N ALA A 67 -5.78 20.72 -13.26
CA ALA A 67 -6.52 21.79 -13.93
C ALA A 67 -5.63 22.68 -14.82
N LEU A 68 -4.37 22.92 -14.40
CA LEU A 68 -3.40 23.66 -15.20
C LEU A 68 -2.95 22.84 -16.43
N LEU A 69 -2.70 21.54 -16.25
CA LEU A 69 -2.33 20.65 -17.35
C LEU A 69 -3.49 20.56 -18.37
N ASP A 70 -4.73 20.49 -17.91
CA ASP A 70 -5.93 20.48 -18.75
C ASP A 70 -6.08 21.80 -19.54
N ASP A 71 -5.78 22.93 -18.91
CA ASP A 71 -5.76 24.24 -19.59
C ASP A 71 -4.68 24.31 -20.68
N VAL A 72 -3.50 23.75 -20.41
CA VAL A 72 -2.40 23.65 -21.38
C VAL A 72 -2.79 22.75 -22.55
N ASP A 73 -3.33 21.56 -22.29
CA ASP A 73 -3.80 20.62 -23.31
C ASP A 73 -4.93 21.24 -24.15
N ARG A 74 -5.84 21.99 -23.53
CA ARG A 74 -6.90 22.73 -24.24
C ARG A 74 -6.32 23.82 -25.14
N ALA A 75 -5.33 24.58 -24.66
CA ALA A 75 -4.66 25.58 -25.49
C ALA A 75 -3.91 24.92 -26.67
N GLU A 76 -3.33 23.73 -26.46
CA GLU A 76 -2.68 22.97 -27.54
C GLU A 76 -3.66 22.56 -28.62
N SER A 77 -4.82 22.00 -28.24
CA SER A 77 -5.84 21.53 -29.19
C SER A 77 -6.45 22.66 -30.04
N HIS A 78 -6.42 23.89 -29.54
CA HIS A 78 -6.85 25.08 -30.27
C HIS A 78 -5.72 25.76 -31.06
N GLY A 79 -4.49 25.23 -31.01
CA GLY A 79 -3.32 25.79 -31.72
C GLY A 79 -2.79 27.08 -31.10
N GLU A 80 -3.11 27.35 -29.83
CA GLU A 80 -2.73 28.58 -29.12
C GLU A 80 -1.33 28.50 -28.49
N LEU A 81 -0.81 27.28 -28.29
CA LEU A 81 0.56 27.06 -27.81
C LEU A 81 1.58 27.34 -28.92
N THR A 82 2.12 28.55 -28.93
CA THR A 82 3.17 28.96 -29.89
C THR A 82 4.37 29.61 -29.21
N GLY A 83 5.52 29.57 -29.90
CA GLY A 83 6.75 30.25 -29.47
C GLY A 83 7.19 29.86 -28.06
N GLY A 84 7.52 30.87 -27.25
CA GLY A 84 8.01 30.65 -25.88
C GLY A 84 7.01 29.96 -24.96
N PHE A 85 5.70 30.11 -25.20
CA PHE A 85 4.70 29.45 -24.37
C PHE A 85 4.64 27.94 -24.62
N LYS A 86 4.84 27.50 -25.86
CA LYS A 86 5.00 26.07 -26.18
C LYS A 86 6.20 25.46 -25.45
N ALA A 87 7.34 26.14 -25.44
CA ALA A 87 8.53 25.64 -24.74
C ALA A 87 8.31 25.46 -23.22
N VAL A 88 7.53 26.36 -22.60
CA VAL A 88 7.16 26.24 -21.18
C VAL A 88 6.21 25.06 -20.97
N ALA A 89 5.21 24.88 -21.84
CA ALA A 89 4.29 23.74 -21.77
C ALA A 89 5.02 22.39 -21.94
N ASP A 90 5.92 22.29 -22.91
CA ASP A 90 6.74 21.10 -23.14
C ASP A 90 7.62 20.80 -21.91
N GLN A 91 8.21 21.83 -21.29
CA GLN A 91 9.01 21.68 -20.07
C GLN A 91 8.15 21.25 -18.87
N LEU A 92 6.94 21.80 -18.73
CA LEU A 92 6.00 21.40 -17.69
C LEU A 92 5.65 19.92 -17.82
N ASN A 93 5.25 19.48 -19.02
CA ASN A 93 4.96 18.08 -19.32
C ASN A 93 6.16 17.18 -18.99
N ALA A 94 7.37 17.55 -19.42
CA ALA A 94 8.59 16.80 -19.10
C ALA A 94 8.87 16.70 -17.59
N ILE A 95 8.54 17.74 -16.81
CA ILE A 95 8.71 17.72 -15.35
C ILE A 95 7.73 16.74 -14.71
N VAL A 96 6.44 16.82 -15.02
CA VAL A 96 5.42 15.96 -14.39
C VAL A 96 5.61 14.50 -14.78
N THR A 97 5.99 14.20 -16.03
CA THR A 97 6.33 12.84 -16.45
C THR A 97 7.52 12.27 -15.70
N ARG A 98 8.58 13.06 -15.48
CA ARG A 98 9.75 12.63 -14.71
C ARG A 98 9.43 12.36 -13.24
N ILE A 99 8.41 13.02 -12.69
CA ILE A 99 7.93 12.81 -11.31
C ILE A 99 7.00 11.58 -11.23
N GLY A 100 6.61 11.01 -12.38
CA GLY A 100 5.85 9.76 -12.47
C GLY A 100 4.40 9.93 -12.93
N LEU A 101 4.01 11.11 -13.44
CA LEU A 101 2.68 11.29 -14.03
C LEU A 101 2.64 10.71 -15.45
N GLU A 102 1.73 9.78 -15.68
CA GLU A 102 1.47 9.16 -16.98
C GLU A 102 0.02 9.43 -17.41
N LYS A 103 -0.18 9.83 -18.67
CA LYS A 103 -1.51 9.94 -19.27
C LYS A 103 -1.97 8.55 -19.73
N TYR A 104 -3.25 8.25 -19.59
CA TYR A 104 -3.89 7.02 -20.03
C TYR A 104 -5.28 7.34 -20.62
N GLY A 105 -5.90 6.37 -21.31
CA GLY A 105 -7.25 6.53 -21.86
C GLY A 105 -7.23 7.28 -23.20
N THR A 106 -6.42 6.81 -24.15
CA THR A 106 -6.49 7.32 -25.52
C THR A 106 -7.67 6.73 -26.28
N ASP A 107 -8.22 7.48 -27.26
CA ASP A 107 -9.37 7.03 -28.05
C ASP A 107 -9.13 5.65 -28.66
N GLY A 108 -10.00 4.69 -28.33
CA GLY A 108 -9.92 3.31 -28.79
C GLY A 108 -9.12 2.35 -27.90
N GLU A 109 -8.53 2.81 -26.79
CA GLU A 109 -8.05 1.93 -25.73
C GLU A 109 -9.19 1.16 -25.09
N VAL A 110 -8.95 -0.08 -24.65
CA VAL A 110 -9.99 -0.88 -24.01
C VAL A 110 -10.36 -0.27 -22.66
N PHE A 111 -11.67 -0.12 -22.42
CA PHE A 111 -12.17 0.40 -21.17
C PHE A 111 -11.89 -0.57 -20.01
N ASP A 112 -10.99 -0.16 -19.12
CA ASP A 112 -10.75 -0.79 -17.82
C ASP A 112 -11.46 -0.04 -16.66
N PRO A 113 -12.47 -0.64 -15.99
CA PRO A 113 -13.18 -0.03 -14.85
C PRO A 113 -12.30 0.27 -13.62
N GLN A 114 -11.09 -0.26 -13.53
CA GLN A 114 -10.19 0.02 -12.41
C GLN A 114 -9.52 1.40 -12.51
N ILE A 115 -9.44 1.95 -13.73
CA ILE A 115 -8.74 3.22 -14.00
C ILE A 115 -9.59 4.21 -14.81
N HIS A 116 -10.63 3.76 -15.51
CA HIS A 116 -11.52 4.62 -16.28
C HIS A 116 -12.87 4.81 -15.58
N GLU A 117 -13.41 6.02 -15.67
CA GLU A 117 -14.76 6.36 -15.25
C GLU A 117 -15.66 6.52 -16.48
N ALA A 118 -16.67 5.65 -16.62
CA ALA A 118 -17.62 5.72 -17.73
C ALA A 118 -18.65 6.84 -17.48
N LEU A 119 -18.53 7.95 -18.22
CA LEU A 119 -19.46 9.08 -18.12
C LEU A 119 -20.67 8.94 -19.06
N MET A 120 -20.45 8.41 -20.26
CA MET A 120 -21.46 8.21 -21.30
C MET A 120 -21.17 6.93 -22.08
N HIS A 121 -22.17 6.38 -22.76
CA HIS A 121 -21.99 5.26 -23.69
C HIS A 121 -22.63 5.58 -25.04
N GLU A 122 -21.99 5.14 -26.12
CA GLU A 122 -22.54 5.19 -27.48
C GLU A 122 -22.26 3.87 -28.20
N THR A 123 -23.17 3.45 -29.08
CA THR A 123 -22.97 2.23 -29.89
C THR A 123 -22.27 2.58 -31.20
N SER A 124 -21.13 1.97 -31.46
CA SER A 124 -20.40 2.11 -32.73
C SER A 124 -20.14 0.75 -33.38
N THR A 125 -20.13 0.69 -34.71
CA THR A 125 -19.72 -0.51 -35.47
C THR A 125 -18.20 -0.61 -35.63
N GLU A 126 -17.45 0.40 -35.20
CA GLU A 126 -15.99 0.49 -35.35
C GLU A 126 -15.23 -0.18 -34.20
N VAL A 127 -15.92 -0.54 -33.11
CA VAL A 127 -15.34 -1.18 -31.92
C VAL A 127 -16.10 -2.47 -31.56
N GLU A 128 -15.37 -3.52 -31.20
CA GLU A 128 -15.95 -4.82 -30.83
C GLU A 128 -16.17 -4.97 -29.32
N VAL A 129 -15.47 -4.16 -28.53
CA VAL A 129 -15.48 -4.16 -27.06
C VAL A 129 -15.65 -2.72 -26.56
N PRO A 130 -16.07 -2.52 -25.29
CA PRO A 130 -16.06 -1.20 -24.68
C PRO A 130 -14.64 -0.62 -24.71
N THR A 131 -14.52 0.57 -25.30
CA THR A 131 -13.31 1.37 -25.37
C THR A 131 -13.59 2.73 -24.75
#